data_AF-A0A8T6MRC8-F1
#
_entry.id   AF-A0A8T6MRC8-F1
#
_cell.length_a   1.000
_cell.length_b   1.000
_cell.length_c   1.000
_cell.angle_alpha   90.00
_cell.angle_beta   90.00
_cell.angle_gamma   90.00
#
_symmetry.space_group_name_H-M   'P 1'
#
loop_
_entity.id
_entity.type
_entity.pdbx_description
1 polymer ?
#
loop_
_entity_poly.entity_id
_entity_poly.type
_entity_poly.pdbx_seq_one_letter_code
_entity_poly.pdbx_strand_id
1 'polypeptide(L)' 'MKLFRKKISCEQCKFTCSSDEEIMQHRQIVHGKELLYDCKLCNQTFTNMQDMRTHLQRFHSYKKF' A
#
# COMPACT_ATOMS: atom_id res chain seq x y z
N MET A 1 22.06 22.02 -23.13
CA MET A 1 20.63 21.72 -22.85
C MET A 1 20.52 21.21 -21.43
N LYS A 2 20.00 22.01 -20.47
CA LYS A 2 19.69 21.51 -19.13
C LYS A 2 18.52 20.55 -19.28
N LEU A 3 18.80 19.25 -19.23
CA LEU A 3 17.77 18.22 -19.09
C LEU A 3 17.08 18.50 -17.76
N PHE A 4 15.93 19.18 -17.81
CA PHE A 4 15.00 19.21 -16.69
C PHE A 4 14.51 17.77 -16.52
N ARG A 5 15.27 16.96 -15.76
CA ARG A 5 14.76 15.70 -15.23
C ARG A 5 13.63 16.07 -14.30
N LYS A 6 12.41 16.03 -14.82
CA LYS A 6 11.20 16.16 -14.02
C LYS A 6 11.20 14.97 -13.07
N LYS A 7 11.58 15.24 -11.81
CA LYS A 7 11.55 14.22 -10.77
C LYS A 7 10.10 13.85 -10.53
N ILE A 8 9.82 12.55 -10.52
CA ILE A 8 8.52 11.99 -10.23
C ILE A 8 8.54 11.60 -8.75
N SER A 9 7.56 12.09 -7.99
CA SER A 9 7.44 11.86 -6.56
C SER A 9 6.39 10.80 -6.25
N CYS A 10 6.68 9.94 -5.28
CA CYS A 10 5.70 9.00 -4.77
C CYS A 10 4.66 9.79 -3.95
N GLU A 11 3.39 9.45 -4.10
CA GLU A 11 2.30 10.12 -3.39
C GLU A 11 2.10 9.54 -1.97
N GLN A 12 2.67 8.36 -1.71
CA GLN A 12 2.53 7.63 -0.45
C GLN A 12 3.77 7.72 0.45
N CYS A 13 4.90 8.22 -0.06
CA CYS A 13 6.11 8.46 0.73
C CYS A 13 6.98 9.56 0.12
N LYS A 14 8.13 9.85 0.74
CA LYS A 14 9.07 10.90 0.27
C LYS A 14 10.04 10.43 -0.83
N PHE A 15 9.80 9.27 -1.45
CA PHE A 15 10.65 8.74 -2.51
C PHE A 15 10.45 9.54 -3.82
N THR A 16 11.55 9.83 -4.52
CA THR A 16 11.54 10.51 -5.81
C THR A 16 12.52 9.86 -6.77
N CYS A 17 12.12 9.67 -8.01
CA CYS A 17 12.92 9.08 -9.08
C CYS A 17 12.81 9.90 -10.37
N SER A 18 13.58 9.53 -11.41
CA SER A 18 13.65 10.29 -12.67
C SER A 18 12.94 9.61 -13.83
N SER A 19 12.41 8.40 -13.60
CA SER A 19 11.70 7.56 -14.56
C SER A 19 10.34 7.12 -14.01
N ASP A 20 9.37 6.98 -14.90
CA ASP A 20 8.04 6.46 -14.58
C ASP A 20 8.10 4.96 -14.23
N GLU A 21 8.93 4.18 -14.92
CA GLU A 21 9.14 2.76 -14.60
C GLU A 21 9.71 2.56 -13.20
N GLU A 22 10.68 3.40 -12.81
CA GLU A 22 11.26 3.38 -11.46
C GLU A 22 10.19 3.67 -10.39
N ILE A 23 9.28 4.63 -10.66
CA ILE A 23 8.22 4.95 -9.70
C ILE A 23 7.15 3.88 -9.65
N MET A 24 6.83 3.26 -10.77
CA MET A 24 5.88 2.16 -10.84
C MET A 24 6.40 0.94 -10.08
N GLN A 25 7.66 0.57 -10.27
CA GLN A 25 8.30 -0.51 -9.50
C GLN A 25 8.39 -0.18 -8.01
N HIS A 26 8.80 1.04 -7.66
CA HIS A 26 8.77 1.49 -6.27
C HIS A 26 7.36 1.38 -5.68
N ARG A 27 6.36 1.86 -6.41
CA ARG A 27 4.95 1.77 -6.01
C ARG A 27 4.49 0.33 -5.88
N GLN A 28 5.01 -0.63 -6.63
CA GLN A 28 4.67 -2.06 -6.48
C GLN A 28 5.43 -2.75 -5.35
N ILE A 29 6.71 -2.45 -5.15
CA ILE A 29 7.54 -3.18 -4.17
C ILE A 29 7.35 -2.60 -2.76
N VAL A 30 7.24 -1.28 -2.65
CA VAL A 30 7.18 -0.56 -1.36
C VAL A 30 5.75 -0.25 -0.95
N HIS A 31 4.91 0.09 -1.94
CA HIS A 31 3.51 0.45 -1.75
C HIS A 31 2.52 -0.54 -2.33
N GLY A 32 2.99 -1.51 -3.11
CA GLY A 32 2.24 -2.68 -3.55
C GLY A 32 2.32 -3.66 -2.42
N LYS A 33 1.82 -3.17 -1.30
CA LYS A 33 1.14 -3.93 -0.30
C LYS A 33 0.21 -4.87 -1.07
N GLU A 34 0.70 -6.08 -1.34
CA GLU A 34 -0.10 -7.29 -1.20
C GLU A 34 -0.55 -7.41 0.27
N LEU A 35 -1.08 -6.34 0.85
CA LEU A 35 -1.99 -6.43 1.95
C LEU A 35 -3.28 -6.89 1.28
N LEU A 36 -3.28 -8.18 0.94
CA LEU A 36 -4.34 -8.89 0.24
C LEU A 36 -5.69 -8.71 0.94
N TYR A 37 -5.66 -8.28 2.20
CA TYR A 37 -6.81 -8.14 3.07
C TYR A 37 -6.84 -6.75 3.70
N ASP A 38 -7.48 -5.81 3.00
CA ASP A 38 -7.93 -4.56 3.60
C ASP A 38 -9.16 -4.83 4.48
N CYS A 39 -9.22 -4.16 5.63
CA CYS A 39 -10.45 -4.11 6.39
C CYS A 39 -11.39 -3.08 5.73
N LYS A 40 -12.62 -3.48 5.40
CA LYS A 40 -13.60 -2.56 4.83
C LYS A 40 -14.29 -1.65 5.86
N LEU A 41 -14.04 -1.92 7.15
CA LEU A 41 -14.63 -1.19 8.27
C LEU A 41 -13.65 -0.18 8.87
N CYS A 42 -12.36 -0.36 8.65
CA CYS A 42 -11.34 0.64 8.95
C CYS A 42 -10.20 0.52 7.93
N ASN A 43 -9.53 1.63 7.59
CA ASN A 43 -8.46 1.64 6.58
C ASN A 43 -7.15 0.93 7.04
N GLN A 44 -7.26 -0.08 7.92
CA GLN A 44 -6.18 -1.00 8.26
C GLN A 44 -6.01 -2.06 7.18
N THR A 45 -4.77 -2.49 7.01
CA THR A 45 -4.36 -3.34 5.90
C THR A 45 -3.42 -4.41 6.43
N PHE A 46 -3.63 -5.68 6.07
CA PHE A 46 -2.95 -6.84 6.64
C PHE A 46 -2.28 -7.71 5.59
N THR A 47 -1.08 -8.24 5.89
CA THR A 47 -0.27 -9.06 4.96
C THR A 47 -0.78 -10.49 4.83
N ASN A 48 -1.66 -10.93 5.73
CA ASN A 48 -2.29 -12.24 5.66
C ASN A 48 -3.77 -12.18 6.13
N MET A 49 -4.55 -13.19 5.73
CA MET A 49 -5.99 -13.26 6.02
C MET A 49 -6.27 -13.50 7.50
N GLN A 50 -5.37 -14.20 8.20
CA GLN A 50 -5.59 -14.62 9.59
C GLN A 50 -5.50 -13.42 10.55
N ASP A 51 -4.57 -12.52 10.31
CA ASP A 51 -4.41 -11.26 11.05
C ASP A 51 -5.59 -10.34 10.79
N MET A 52 -6.05 -10.25 9.53
CA MET A 52 -7.26 -9.50 9.19
C MET A 52 -8.49 -10.07 9.89
N ARG A 53 -8.68 -11.40 9.92
CA ARG A 53 -9.78 -12.05 10.65
C ARG A 53 -9.70 -11.83 12.15
N THR A 54 -8.50 -11.89 12.72
CA THR A 54 -8.29 -11.64 14.16
C THR A 54 -8.62 -10.19 14.50
N HIS A 55 -8.18 -9.26 13.65
CA HIS A 55 -8.53 -7.85 13.74
C HIS A 55 -10.05 -7.65 13.65
N LEU A 56 -10.72 -8.22 12.64
CA LEU A 56 -12.15 -8.12 12.46
C LEU A 56 -12.94 -8.67 13.68
N GLN A 57 -12.50 -9.78 14.28
CA GLN A 57 -13.12 -10.33 15.49
C GLN A 57 -12.92 -9.44 16.71
N ARG A 58 -11.72 -8.88 16.89
CA ARG A 58 -11.37 -8.05 18.06
C ARG A 58 -11.94 -6.64 18.01
N PHE A 59 -11.94 -6.02 16.84
CA PHE A 59 -12.24 -4.59 16.66
C PHE A 59 -13.58 -4.33 15.99
N HIS A 60 -14.11 -5.29 15.24
CA HIS A 60 -15.34 -5.11 14.46
C HIS A 60 -16.42 -6.15 14.75
N SER A 61 -16.21 -7.02 15.75
CA SER A 61 -17.11 -8.12 16.10
C SER A 61 -17.60 -8.92 14.88
N TYR A 62 -16.73 -9.13 13.89
CA TYR A 62 -17.07 -9.91 12.70
C TYR A 62 -17.29 -11.37 13.09
N LYS A 63 -18.54 -11.82 13.04
CA LYS A 63 -18.90 -13.23 13.15
C LYS A 63 -19.15 -13.75 11.75
N LYS A 64 -18.34 -14.73 11.33
CA LYS A 64 -18.60 -15.50 10.12
C LYS A 64 -19.84 -16.35 10.40
N PHE A 65 -20.97 -16.00 9.79
CA PHE A 65 -22.12 -16.89 9.66
C PHE A 65 -21.85 -17.90 8.55
#